data_AF-A0A076I0Y8-F1
#
_entry.id   AF-A0A076I0Y8-F1
#
_cell.length_a   1.000
_cell.length_b   1.000
_cell.length_c   1.000
_cell.angle_alpha   90.00
_cell.angle_beta   90.00
_cell.angle_gamma   90.00
#
_symmetry.space_group_name_H-M   'P 1'
#
loop_
_entity.id
_entity.type
_entity.pdbx_description
1 polymer ?
#
loop_
_entity_poly.entity_id
_entity_poly.type
_entity_poly.pdbx_seq_one_letter_code
_entity_poly.pdbx_strand_id
1 'polypeptide(L)'
;MTRSRRFTSLCFAASLTLGSALAQTPTTAPDDPLPRLIQERQQLVQEYEAAAAQRNAFLADKPSKKDLQEVVDALKGIIRKDTEIVREVQAGTLRKTAAVVAENQQAKQQITVAQTDQSSTRERFHDLESQIANLQERDRQREKKLQDLQATADEATAARTSRELLAAALAVLSAGLLFYVLKLRGQRSAPVKRRK
;
A
#
# COMPACT_ATOMS: atom_id res chain seq x y z
N MET A 1 -5.59 50.09 -30.03
CA MET A 1 -4.59 49.77 -31.06
C MET A 1 -3.39 49.11 -30.41
N THR A 2 -3.10 47.92 -30.92
CA THR A 2 -2.29 46.83 -30.38
C THR A 2 -0.79 47.05 -30.60
N ARG A 3 0.04 46.61 -29.64
CA ARG A 3 1.49 46.54 -29.81
C ARG A 3 2.02 45.18 -29.35
N SER A 4 2.59 44.47 -30.33
CA SER A 4 3.78 43.63 -30.22
C SER A 4 3.68 42.25 -29.55
N ARG A 5 3.96 41.19 -30.33
CA ARG A 5 5.19 40.35 -30.28
C ARG A 5 4.87 38.98 -30.93
N ARG A 6 5.29 38.78 -32.19
CA ARG A 6 6.49 38.04 -32.63
C ARG A 6 6.36 36.51 -32.50
N PHE A 7 6.12 35.89 -33.65
CA PHE A 7 6.54 34.56 -34.07
C PHE A 7 7.92 34.18 -33.52
N THR A 8 8.06 32.95 -33.01
CA THR A 8 9.02 31.95 -33.52
C THR A 8 8.79 30.59 -32.86
N SER A 9 8.59 29.58 -33.71
CA SER A 9 8.90 28.17 -33.44
C SER A 9 10.23 28.04 -32.72
N LEU A 10 10.27 27.27 -31.62
CA LEU A 10 11.51 26.71 -31.13
C LEU A 10 11.34 25.21 -30.89
N CYS A 11 12.18 24.49 -31.61
CA CYS A 11 12.36 23.05 -31.62
C CYS A 11 12.46 22.47 -30.20
N PHE A 12 11.68 21.43 -30.00
CA PHE A 12 11.76 20.48 -28.90
C PHE A 12 13.08 19.70 -29.06
N ALA A 13 14.14 20.16 -28.40
CA ALA A 13 15.43 19.49 -28.36
C ALA A 13 15.91 19.37 -26.91
N ALA A 14 16.21 18.14 -26.54
CA ALA A 14 17.21 17.72 -25.57
C ALA A 14 17.09 18.27 -24.14
N SER A 15 16.84 17.35 -23.18
CA SER A 15 17.70 17.09 -22.00
C SER A 15 16.91 16.36 -20.91
N LEU A 16 16.66 15.06 -21.08
CA LEU A 16 16.46 14.16 -19.93
C LEU A 16 17.54 13.09 -19.98
N THR A 17 18.73 13.48 -19.55
CA THR A 17 19.83 12.59 -19.18
C THR A 17 20.15 12.82 -17.71
N LEU A 18 19.33 12.22 -16.85
CA LEU A 18 19.66 11.80 -15.48
C LEU A 18 18.90 10.48 -15.31
N GLY A 19 19.52 9.32 -15.11
CA GLY A 19 20.68 9.09 -14.25
C GLY A 19 20.20 8.24 -13.09
N SER A 20 20.21 6.92 -13.27
CA SER A 20 20.43 5.92 -12.22
C SER A 20 20.58 4.59 -12.93
N ALA A 21 21.83 4.33 -13.29
CA ALA A 21 22.30 3.01 -13.64
C ALA A 21 21.79 2.01 -12.60
N LEU A 22 21.13 0.95 -13.09
CA LEU A 22 21.06 -0.32 -12.40
C LEU A 22 22.51 -0.80 -12.27
N ALA A 23 23.18 -0.35 -11.21
CA ALA A 23 24.41 -0.94 -10.73
C ALA A 23 24.05 -2.37 -10.33
N GLN A 24 24.17 -3.29 -11.29
CA GLN A 24 24.45 -4.68 -11.01
C GLN A 24 25.72 -4.66 -10.17
N THR A 25 25.58 -4.74 -8.85
CA THR A 25 26.68 -5.17 -8.01
C THR A 25 26.96 -6.60 -8.46
N PRO A 26 28.10 -6.90 -9.13
CA PRO A 26 28.55 -8.27 -9.12
C PRO A 26 28.83 -8.53 -7.64
N THR A 27 27.95 -9.32 -7.00
CA THR A 27 28.30 -10.03 -5.78
C THR A 27 29.57 -10.77 -6.14
N THR A 28 30.70 -10.18 -5.75
CA THR A 28 32.01 -10.79 -5.85
C THR A 28 31.85 -12.04 -5.01
N ALA A 29 31.71 -13.18 -5.69
CA ALA A 29 31.72 -14.47 -5.01
C ALA A 29 32.95 -14.43 -4.11
N PRO A 30 32.80 -14.73 -2.80
CA PRO A 30 33.96 -14.78 -1.92
C PRO A 30 34.94 -15.74 -2.58
N ASP A 31 36.18 -15.29 -2.83
CA ASP A 31 37.24 -16.06 -3.49
C ASP A 31 37.15 -17.52 -3.04
N ASP A 32 36.49 -18.35 -3.84
CA ASP A 32 36.23 -19.73 -3.49
C ASP A 32 37.54 -20.43 -3.86
N PRO A 33 38.38 -20.87 -2.91
CA PRO A 33 39.68 -21.45 -3.23
C PRO A 33 39.54 -22.87 -3.79
N LEU A 34 38.33 -23.44 -3.69
CA LEU A 34 37.95 -24.78 -4.11
C LEU A 34 38.26 -25.10 -5.59
N PRO A 35 37.86 -24.27 -6.57
CA PRO A 35 38.17 -24.52 -7.98
C PRO A 35 39.68 -24.56 -8.22
N ARG A 36 40.44 -23.68 -7.55
CA ARG A 36 41.90 -23.64 -7.63
C ARG A 36 42.53 -24.90 -7.03
N LEU A 37 42.09 -25.30 -5.83
CA LEU A 37 42.58 -26.51 -5.17
C LEU A 37 42.27 -27.78 -5.98
N ILE A 38 41.09 -27.86 -6.61
CA ILE A 38 40.71 -28.97 -7.50
C ILE A 38 41.61 -29.00 -8.75
N GLN A 39 41.88 -27.84 -9.35
CA GLN A 39 42.74 -27.73 -10.53
C GLN A 39 44.19 -28.14 -10.21
N GLU A 40 44.70 -27.71 -9.06
CA GLU A 40 46.01 -28.09 -8.57
C GLU A 40 46.10 -29.59 -8.22
N ARG A 41 44.98 -30.22 -7.82
CA ARG A 41 44.90 -31.67 -7.58
C ARG A 41 44.93 -32.47 -8.89
N GLN A 42 44.28 -31.97 -9.93
CA GLN A 42 44.32 -32.58 -11.27
C GLN A 42 45.73 -32.57 -11.86
N GLN A 43 46.50 -31.50 -11.64
CA GLN A 43 47.91 -31.41 -12.08
C GLN A 43 48.77 -32.48 -11.40
N LEU A 44 48.65 -32.64 -10.08
CA LEU A 44 49.41 -33.66 -9.34
C LEU A 44 49.03 -35.10 -9.73
N VAL A 45 47.77 -35.34 -10.08
CA VAL A 45 47.33 -36.67 -10.59
C VAL A 45 47.93 -36.94 -11.97
N GLN A 46 48.00 -35.94 -12.84
CA GLN A 46 48.65 -36.09 -14.15
C GLN A 46 50.16 -36.33 -14.02
N GLU A 47 50.84 -35.66 -13.09
CA GLU A 47 52.26 -35.91 -12.79
C GLU A 47 52.49 -37.33 -12.27
N TYR A 48 51.61 -37.81 -11.38
CA TYR A 48 51.63 -39.20 -10.91
C TYR A 48 51.39 -40.20 -12.05
N GLU A 49 50.40 -39.96 -12.91
CA GLU A 49 50.12 -40.84 -14.05
C GLU A 49 51.25 -40.84 -15.08
N ALA A 50 51.88 -39.69 -15.32
CA ALA A 50 53.06 -39.60 -16.18
C ALA A 50 54.25 -40.38 -15.60
N ALA A 51 54.53 -40.23 -14.31
CA ALA A 51 55.58 -40.99 -13.62
C ALA A 51 55.27 -42.50 -13.60
N ALA A 52 54.00 -42.88 -13.38
CA ALA A 52 53.54 -44.26 -13.42
C ALA A 52 53.58 -44.86 -14.84
N ALA A 53 53.27 -44.08 -15.87
CA ALA A 53 53.38 -44.48 -17.27
C ALA A 53 54.84 -44.63 -17.71
N GLN A 54 55.73 -43.76 -17.24
CA GLN A 54 57.17 -43.85 -17.46
C GLN A 54 57.76 -45.09 -16.78
N ARG A 55 57.23 -45.47 -15.62
CA ARG A 55 57.51 -46.75 -14.93
C ARG A 55 56.99 -47.97 -15.69
N ASN A 56 55.80 -47.88 -16.30
CA ASN A 56 55.22 -48.96 -17.10
C ASN A 56 55.92 -49.12 -18.47
N ALA A 57 56.46 -48.05 -19.05
CA ALA A 57 57.31 -48.12 -20.24
C ALA A 57 58.67 -48.80 -19.97
N PHE A 58 59.09 -48.88 -18.70
CA PHE A 58 60.35 -49.47 -18.22
C PHE A 58 60.16 -50.86 -17.57
N LEU A 59 59.06 -51.57 -17.88
CA LEU A 59 58.71 -52.91 -17.38
C LEU A 59 59.60 -54.06 -17.92
N ALA A 60 60.90 -53.88 -17.95
CA ALA A 60 61.86 -54.96 -18.19
C ALA A 60 62.84 -55.19 -17.04
N ASP A 61 62.98 -54.28 -16.07
CA ASP A 61 63.87 -54.55 -14.94
C ASP A 61 63.45 -53.89 -13.63
N LYS A 62 63.86 -54.52 -12.52
CA LYS A 62 63.34 -54.33 -11.16
C LYS A 62 63.25 -52.85 -10.71
N PRO A 63 62.19 -52.47 -9.97
CA PRO A 63 61.95 -51.08 -9.58
C PRO A 63 63.05 -50.54 -8.67
N SER A 64 63.61 -49.38 -9.04
CA SER A 64 64.57 -48.62 -8.24
C SER A 64 63.84 -47.92 -7.07
N LYS A 65 64.39 -47.99 -5.86
CA LYS A 65 63.81 -47.40 -4.63
C LYS A 65 63.48 -45.90 -4.76
N LYS A 66 64.15 -45.20 -5.67
CA LYS A 66 63.98 -43.76 -5.93
C LYS A 66 62.58 -43.43 -6.48
N ASP A 67 62.07 -44.22 -7.41
CA ASP A 67 60.78 -43.97 -8.06
C ASP A 67 59.60 -44.28 -7.12
N LEU A 68 59.80 -45.25 -6.21
CA LEU A 68 58.86 -45.50 -5.11
C LEU A 68 58.79 -44.31 -4.13
N GLN A 69 59.90 -43.61 -3.94
CA GLN A 69 59.97 -42.46 -3.03
C GLN A 69 59.26 -41.25 -3.63
N GLU A 70 59.43 -41.01 -4.93
CA GLU A 70 58.76 -39.94 -5.67
C GLU A 70 57.23 -40.15 -5.73
N VAL A 71 56.78 -41.39 -5.94
CA VAL A 71 55.36 -41.76 -5.86
C VAL A 71 54.79 -41.54 -4.46
N VAL A 72 55.53 -41.91 -3.41
CA VAL A 72 55.08 -41.74 -2.03
C VAL A 72 54.99 -40.25 -1.67
N ASP A 73 55.92 -39.42 -2.13
CA ASP A 73 55.89 -37.99 -1.88
C ASP A 73 54.79 -37.28 -2.69
N ALA A 74 54.53 -37.71 -3.92
CA ALA A 74 53.35 -37.28 -4.68
C ALA A 74 52.03 -37.66 -3.97
N LEU A 75 51.92 -38.88 -3.44
CA LEU A 75 50.75 -39.32 -2.67
C LEU A 75 50.56 -38.50 -1.39
N LYS A 76 51.64 -38.19 -0.65
CA LYS A 76 51.57 -37.33 0.54
C LYS A 76 51.13 -35.92 0.18
N GLY A 77 51.57 -35.39 -0.96
CA GLY A 77 51.14 -34.10 -1.50
C GLY A 77 49.63 -34.08 -1.80
N ILE A 78 49.13 -35.14 -2.45
CA ILE A 78 47.69 -35.31 -2.73
C ILE A 78 46.88 -35.37 -1.43
N ILE A 79 47.31 -36.14 -0.44
CA ILE A 79 46.59 -36.28 0.83
C ILE A 79 46.52 -34.95 1.59
N ARG A 80 47.59 -34.13 1.57
CA ARG A 80 47.57 -32.79 2.17
C ARG A 80 46.53 -31.90 1.49
N LYS A 81 46.51 -31.86 0.15
CA LYS A 81 45.52 -31.06 -0.60
C LYS A 81 44.09 -31.56 -0.38
N ASP A 82 43.87 -32.87 -0.30
CA ASP A 82 42.55 -33.42 0.01
C ASP A 82 42.05 -32.99 1.40
N THR A 83 42.96 -32.89 2.37
CA THR A 83 42.63 -32.42 3.73
C THR A 83 42.24 -30.94 3.72
N GLU A 84 42.93 -30.12 2.93
CA GLU A 84 42.60 -28.70 2.73
C GLU A 84 41.26 -28.52 2.01
N ILE A 85 41.00 -29.31 0.96
CA ILE A 85 39.71 -29.30 0.23
C ILE A 85 38.56 -29.65 1.19
N VAL A 86 38.69 -30.71 1.98
CA VAL A 86 37.63 -31.10 2.93
C VAL A 86 37.39 -29.99 3.97
N ARG A 87 38.46 -29.33 4.44
CA ARG A 87 38.36 -28.22 5.39
C ARG A 87 37.62 -27.02 4.79
N GLU A 88 37.95 -26.64 3.55
CA GLU A 88 37.28 -25.52 2.86
C GLU A 88 35.84 -25.85 2.49
N VAL A 89 35.53 -27.10 2.10
CA VAL A 89 34.14 -27.52 1.88
C VAL A 89 33.33 -27.42 3.16
N GLN A 90 33.86 -27.88 4.30
CA GLN A 90 33.18 -27.75 5.60
C GLN A 90 33.01 -26.29 6.02
N ALA A 91 34.01 -25.44 5.81
CA ALA A 91 33.89 -24.01 6.08
C ALA A 91 32.83 -23.35 5.18
N GLY A 92 32.80 -23.72 3.90
CA GLY A 92 31.83 -23.25 2.92
C GLY A 92 30.41 -23.69 3.22
N THR A 93 30.19 -24.94 3.63
CA THR A 93 28.86 -25.43 4.03
C THR A 93 28.36 -24.73 5.29
N LEU A 94 29.20 -24.56 6.31
CA LEU A 94 28.83 -23.83 7.52
C LEU A 94 28.46 -22.36 7.22
N ARG A 95 29.22 -21.68 6.35
CA ARG A 95 28.91 -20.30 5.91
C ARG A 95 27.59 -20.24 5.14
N LYS A 96 27.34 -21.17 4.21
CA LYS A 96 26.09 -21.24 3.44
C LYS A 96 24.90 -21.55 4.35
N THR A 97 25.03 -22.48 5.27
CA THR A 97 23.97 -22.78 6.26
C THR A 97 23.69 -21.59 7.17
N ALA A 98 24.73 -20.91 7.68
CA ALA A 98 24.57 -19.72 8.49
C ALA A 98 23.87 -18.58 7.72
N ALA A 99 24.24 -18.35 6.46
CA ALA A 99 23.60 -17.36 5.60
C ALA A 99 22.12 -17.71 5.35
N VAL A 100 21.80 -18.96 4.99
CA VAL A 100 20.42 -19.40 4.76
C VAL A 100 19.56 -19.29 6.02
N VAL A 101 20.12 -19.58 7.20
CA VAL A 101 19.42 -19.44 8.48
C VAL A 101 19.19 -17.96 8.81
N ALA A 102 20.19 -17.10 8.62
CA ALA A 102 20.05 -15.65 8.83
C ALA A 102 19.01 -15.04 7.89
N GLU A 103 19.03 -15.39 6.60
CA GLU A 103 18.04 -14.97 5.61
C GLU A 103 16.64 -15.46 5.97
N ASN A 104 16.49 -16.71 6.40
CA ASN A 104 15.21 -17.24 6.86
C ASN A 104 14.68 -16.50 8.09
N GLN A 105 15.54 -16.16 9.04
CA GLN A 105 15.14 -15.39 10.22
C GLN A 105 14.73 -13.97 9.83
N GLN A 106 15.48 -13.31 8.94
CA GLN A 106 15.12 -11.99 8.42
C GLN A 106 13.80 -12.02 7.64
N ALA A 107 13.59 -13.02 6.77
CA ALA A 107 12.34 -13.19 6.05
C ALA A 107 11.15 -13.40 7.00
N LYS A 108 11.31 -14.23 8.04
CA LYS A 108 10.27 -14.42 9.08
C LYS A 108 9.95 -13.12 9.80
N GLN A 109 10.96 -12.35 10.21
CA GLN A 109 10.75 -11.05 10.86
C GLN A 109 10.01 -10.07 9.95
N GLN A 110 10.40 -10.00 8.67
CA GLN A 110 9.71 -9.14 7.68
C GLN A 110 8.25 -9.54 7.49
N ILE A 111 7.95 -10.84 7.42
CA ILE A 111 6.58 -11.35 7.31
C ILE A 111 5.77 -11.00 8.57
N THR A 112 6.35 -11.17 9.77
CA THR A 112 5.67 -10.83 11.03
C THR A 112 5.35 -9.34 11.12
N VAL A 113 6.30 -8.47 10.74
CA VAL A 113 6.08 -7.02 10.74
C VAL A 113 5.00 -6.64 9.72
N ALA A 114 5.06 -7.18 8.50
CA ALA A 114 4.05 -6.93 7.47
C ALA A 114 2.65 -7.43 7.90
N GLN A 115 2.57 -8.59 8.54
CA GLN A 115 1.30 -9.13 9.04
C GLN A 115 0.74 -8.29 10.19
N THR A 116 1.59 -7.81 11.10
CA THR A 116 1.20 -6.92 12.21
C THR A 116 0.71 -5.57 11.69
N ASP A 117 1.39 -5.01 10.69
CA ASP A 117 0.97 -3.76 10.04
C ASP A 117 -0.40 -3.93 9.36
N GLN A 118 -0.62 -5.04 8.65
CA GLN A 118 -1.92 -5.35 8.07
C GLN A 118 -3.03 -5.49 9.12
N SER A 119 -2.76 -6.13 10.27
CA SER A 119 -3.78 -6.25 11.33
C SER A 119 -4.11 -4.90 11.96
N SER A 120 -3.11 -4.06 12.23
CA SER A 120 -3.34 -2.71 12.75
C SER A 120 -4.12 -1.83 11.76
N THR A 121 -3.87 -1.99 10.47
CA THR A 121 -4.59 -1.28 9.42
C THR A 121 -6.05 -1.74 9.36
N ARG A 122 -6.32 -3.05 9.46
CA ARG A 122 -7.68 -3.59 9.52
C ARG A 122 -8.45 -3.11 10.76
N GLU A 123 -7.80 -3.06 11.92
CA GLU A 123 -8.41 -2.55 13.15
C GLU A 123 -8.80 -1.08 13.00
N ARG A 124 -7.92 -0.25 12.42
CA ARG A 124 -8.23 1.14 12.09
C ARG A 124 -9.41 1.28 11.13
N PHE A 125 -9.50 0.41 10.12
CA PHE A 125 -10.65 0.40 9.21
C PHE A 125 -11.95 0.10 9.94
N HIS A 126 -11.96 -0.89 10.84
CA HIS A 126 -13.15 -1.24 11.62
C HIS A 126 -13.56 -0.12 12.59
N ASP A 127 -12.59 0.55 13.22
CA ASP A 127 -12.86 1.70 14.08
C ASP A 127 -13.45 2.87 13.28
N LEU A 128 -12.90 3.16 12.10
CA LEU A 128 -13.45 4.18 11.20
C LEU A 128 -14.87 3.84 10.73
N GLU A 129 -15.15 2.58 10.39
CA GLU A 129 -16.50 2.13 10.03
C GLU A 129 -17.49 2.32 11.18
N SER A 130 -17.08 1.98 12.40
CA SER A 130 -17.88 2.18 13.61
C SER A 130 -18.15 3.67 13.89
N GLN A 131 -17.15 4.53 13.68
CA GLN A 131 -17.29 5.98 13.81
C GLN A 131 -18.27 6.55 12.76
N ILE A 132 -18.17 6.10 11.50
CA ILE A 132 -19.08 6.51 10.43
C ILE A 132 -20.51 6.08 10.75
N ALA A 133 -20.73 4.84 11.18
CA ALA A 133 -22.05 4.35 11.53
C ALA A 133 -22.68 5.17 12.68
N ASN A 134 -21.90 5.48 13.71
CA ASN A 134 -22.36 6.33 14.83
C ASN A 134 -22.69 7.75 14.38
N LEU A 135 -21.89 8.35 13.49
CA LEU A 135 -22.17 9.68 12.94
C LEU A 135 -23.44 9.69 12.09
N GLN A 136 -23.62 8.69 11.22
CA GLN A 136 -24.84 8.55 10.42
C GLN A 136 -26.09 8.42 11.30
N GLU A 137 -26.02 7.64 12.38
CA GLU A 137 -27.16 7.50 13.29
C GLU A 137 -27.46 8.81 14.03
N ARG A 138 -26.43 9.56 14.44
CA ARG A 138 -26.61 10.90 15.02
C ARG A 138 -27.25 11.88 14.05
N ASP A 139 -26.86 11.85 12.79
CA ASP A 139 -27.44 12.73 11.77
C ASP A 139 -28.90 12.37 11.49
N ARG A 140 -29.24 11.08 11.39
CA ARG A 140 -30.64 10.62 11.32
C ARG A 140 -31.46 11.09 12.51
N GLN A 141 -30.90 11.01 13.72
CA GLN A 141 -31.59 11.50 14.93
C GLN A 141 -31.79 13.01 14.90
N ARG A 142 -30.83 13.77 14.39
CA ARG A 142 -30.96 15.22 14.21
C ARG A 142 -32.02 15.58 13.19
N GLU A 143 -32.06 14.90 12.04
CA GLU A 143 -33.11 15.09 11.05
C GLU A 143 -34.50 14.82 11.63
N LYS A 144 -34.67 13.70 12.33
CA LYS A 144 -35.94 13.38 13.00
C LYS A 144 -36.36 14.46 14.00
N LYS A 145 -35.41 14.97 14.80
CA LYS A 145 -35.69 16.07 15.74
C LYS A 145 -36.07 17.35 15.03
N LEU A 146 -35.42 17.69 13.91
CA LEU A 146 -35.78 18.87 13.13
C LEU A 146 -37.17 18.72 12.51
N GLN A 147 -37.52 17.54 12.00
CA GLN A 147 -38.85 17.25 11.48
C GLN A 147 -39.93 17.34 12.58
N ASP A 148 -39.66 16.81 13.77
CA ASP A 148 -40.58 16.87 14.90
C ASP A 148 -40.79 18.31 15.40
N LEU A 149 -39.71 19.10 15.50
CA LEU A 149 -39.79 20.52 15.82
C LEU A 149 -40.55 21.32 14.75
N GLN A 150 -40.40 20.96 13.48
CA GLN A 150 -41.15 21.59 12.40
C GLN A 150 -42.64 21.21 12.45
N ALA A 151 -42.95 19.92 12.68
CA ALA A 151 -44.33 19.45 12.81
C ALA A 151 -45.05 20.12 14.00
N THR A 152 -44.38 20.27 15.14
CA THR A 152 -44.94 20.95 16.32
C THR A 152 -45.13 22.46 16.09
N ALA A 153 -44.22 23.11 15.35
CA ALA A 153 -44.39 24.50 14.94
C ALA A 153 -45.58 24.66 13.97
N ASP A 154 -45.71 23.76 13.00
CA ASP A 154 -46.81 23.76 12.02
C ASP A 154 -48.17 23.50 12.71
N GLU A 155 -48.23 22.58 13.67
CA GLU A 155 -49.43 22.33 14.48
C GLU A 155 -49.82 23.57 15.31
N ALA A 156 -48.84 24.23 15.93
CA ALA A 156 -49.07 25.46 16.70
C ALA A 156 -49.54 26.61 15.81
N THR A 157 -49.01 26.75 14.59
CA THR A 157 -49.47 27.76 13.63
C THR A 157 -50.86 27.45 13.09
N ALA A 158 -51.17 26.19 12.77
CA ALA A 158 -52.52 25.76 12.35
C ALA A 158 -53.58 26.00 13.43
N ALA A 159 -53.23 25.75 14.71
CA ALA A 159 -54.11 26.04 15.83
C ALA A 159 -54.34 27.55 16.02
N ARG A 160 -53.35 28.40 15.73
CA ARG A 160 -53.51 29.87 15.77
C ARG A 160 -54.32 30.39 14.58
N THR A 161 -54.02 29.94 13.36
CA THR A 161 -54.70 30.39 12.15
C THR A 161 -56.17 29.98 12.12
N SER A 162 -56.54 28.81 12.66
CA SER A 162 -57.95 28.41 12.78
C SER A 162 -58.74 29.32 13.73
N ARG A 163 -58.16 29.70 14.87
CA ARG A 163 -58.75 30.65 15.82
C ARG A 163 -58.87 32.05 15.19
N GLU A 164 -57.81 32.51 14.52
CA GLU A 164 -57.81 33.80 13.82
C GLU A 164 -58.79 33.83 12.65
N LEU A 165 -58.93 32.75 11.89
CA LEU A 165 -59.90 32.62 10.79
C LEU A 165 -61.34 32.69 11.30
N LEU A 166 -61.66 32.00 12.40
CA LEU A 166 -62.99 32.08 13.00
C LEU A 166 -63.29 33.49 13.52
N ALA A 167 -62.32 34.12 14.19
CA ALA A 167 -62.46 35.50 14.66
C ALA A 167 -62.65 36.48 13.49
N ALA A 168 -61.84 36.35 12.43
CA ALA A 168 -61.93 37.15 11.23
C ALA A 168 -63.28 36.96 10.52
N ALA A 169 -63.76 35.71 10.38
CA ALA A 169 -65.04 35.41 9.78
C ALA A 169 -66.21 36.03 10.57
N LEU A 170 -66.20 35.92 11.90
CA LEU A 170 -67.21 36.52 12.77
C LEU A 170 -67.18 38.06 12.69
N ALA A 171 -65.98 38.65 12.67
CA ALA A 171 -65.80 40.09 12.53
C ALA A 171 -66.40 40.60 11.21
N VAL A 172 -66.10 39.93 10.09
CA VAL A 172 -66.67 40.25 8.77
C VAL A 172 -68.19 40.11 8.75
N LEU A 173 -68.74 39.04 9.34
CA LEU A 173 -70.19 38.83 9.43
C LEU A 173 -70.86 39.95 10.23
N SER A 174 -70.29 40.32 11.39
CA SER A 174 -70.82 41.38 12.24
C SER A 174 -70.79 42.75 11.54
N ALA A 175 -69.69 43.07 10.84
CA ALA A 175 -69.56 44.30 10.05
C ALA A 175 -70.56 44.32 8.87
N GLY A 176 -70.75 43.20 8.20
CA GLY A 176 -71.74 43.03 7.12
C GLY A 176 -73.18 43.26 7.61
N LEU A 177 -73.53 42.72 8.78
CA LEU A 177 -74.85 42.98 9.40
C LEU A 177 -75.03 44.44 9.79
N LEU A 178 -74.02 45.07 10.39
CA LEU A 178 -74.07 46.51 10.71
C LEU A 178 -74.28 47.35 9.46
N PHE A 179 -73.54 47.06 8.38
CA PHE A 179 -73.71 47.71 7.09
C PHE A 179 -75.12 47.51 6.52
N TYR A 180 -75.65 46.28 6.61
CA TYR A 180 -77.00 45.96 6.17
C TYR A 180 -78.07 46.75 6.94
N VAL A 181 -77.94 46.84 8.28
CA VAL A 181 -78.85 47.63 9.13
C VAL A 181 -78.77 49.12 8.81
N LEU A 182 -77.57 49.68 8.59
CA LEU A 182 -77.40 51.07 8.19
C LEU A 182 -78.06 51.36 6.83
N LYS A 183 -77.90 50.46 5.85
CA LYS A 183 -78.58 50.55 4.55
C LYS A 183 -80.10 50.51 4.72
N LEU A 184 -80.62 49.59 5.54
CA LEU A 184 -82.06 49.49 5.82
C LEU A 184 -82.62 50.74 6.54
N ARG A 185 -81.87 51.31 7.50
CA ARG A 185 -82.22 52.58 8.14
C ARG A 185 -82.25 53.71 7.12
N GLY A 186 -81.25 53.83 6.24
CA GLY A 186 -81.23 54.82 5.16
C GLY A 186 -82.43 54.69 4.21
N GLN A 187 -82.84 53.46 3.87
CA GLN A 187 -84.02 53.20 3.04
C GLN A 187 -85.34 53.55 3.73
N ARG A 188 -85.49 53.24 5.03
CA ARG A 188 -86.70 53.58 5.80
C ARG A 188 -86.79 55.06 6.17
N SER A 189 -85.65 55.76 6.25
CA SER A 189 -85.58 57.20 6.47
C SER A 189 -85.73 58.02 5.18
N ALA A 190 -85.95 57.38 4.02
CA ALA A 190 -86.30 58.10 2.80
C ALA A 190 -87.63 58.86 3.03
N PRO A 191 -87.64 60.21 3.02
CA PRO A 191 -88.83 60.96 3.34
C PRO A 191 -89.90 60.70 2.28
N VAL A 192 -91.10 60.29 2.73
CA VAL A 192 -92.31 60.29 1.91
C VAL A 192 -92.46 61.69 1.32
N LYS A 193 -92.14 61.84 0.03
CA LYS A 193 -92.44 63.06 -0.73
C LYS A 193 -93.96 63.23 -0.69
N ARG A 194 -94.43 64.08 0.22
CA ARG A 194 -95.79 64.61 0.26
C ARG A 194 -96.04 65.27 -1.09
N ARG A 195 -96.76 64.58 -1.98
CA ARG A 195 -97.31 65.16 -3.21
C ARG A 195 -98.26 66.29 -2.79
N LYS A 196 -97.93 67.51 -3.20
CA LYS A 196 -98.92 68.55 -3.48
C LYS A 196 -99.41 68.34 -4.91
#